data_AF-A0A252AXP6-F1
#
_entry.id   AF-A0A252AXP6-F1
#
_cell.length_a   1.000
_cell.length_b   1.000
_cell.length_c   1.000
_cell.angle_alpha   90.00
_cell.angle_beta   90.00
_cell.angle_gamma   90.00
#
_symmetry.space_group_name_H-M   'P 1'
#
loop_
_entity.id
_entity.type
_entity.pdbx_description
1 polymer ?
#
loop_
_entity_poly.entity_id
_entity_poly.type
_entity_poly.pdbx_seq_one_letter_code
_entity_poly.pdbx_strand_id
1 'polypeptide(L)' 'MKMQNVNQFERHRAALEQCIHNSVHDAETRNTMLAHIGQMGAAMHAEERTADSALRTHHVTTRHGGLMNWILSVQERAA' A
#
# COMPACT_ATOMS: atom_id res chain seq x y z
N MET A 1 3.08 10.34 -4.69
CA MET A 1 1.61 10.29 -4.61
C MET A 1 1.06 9.23 -3.64
N LYS A 2 1.71 8.09 -3.38
CA LYS A 2 1.19 7.04 -2.46
C LYS A 2 0.89 7.50 -1.03
N MET A 3 1.79 8.28 -0.43
CA MET A 3 1.70 8.69 0.99
C MET A 3 0.47 9.57 1.30
N GLN A 4 -0.12 10.23 0.30
CA GLN A 4 -1.33 11.04 0.48
C GLN A 4 -2.60 10.18 0.62
N ASN A 5 -2.67 9.03 -0.06
CA ASN A 5 -3.84 8.15 -0.03
C ASN A 5 -3.99 7.43 1.31
N VAL A 6 -2.88 6.96 1.89
CA VAL A 6 -2.88 6.36 3.25
C VAL A 6 -3.36 7.39 4.27
N ASN A 7 -2.86 8.62 4.14
CA ASN A 7 -3.23 9.71 5.04
C ASN A 7 -4.69 10.15 4.87
N GLN A 8 -5.27 9.95 3.68
CA GLN A 8 -6.70 10.17 3.44
C GLN A 8 -7.55 9.03 4.00
N PHE A 9 -7.13 7.77 3.78
CA PHE A 9 -7.80 6.61 4.33
C PHE A 9 -7.83 6.65 5.87
N GLU A 10 -6.70 6.91 6.54
CA GLU A 10 -6.64 6.97 8.00
C GLU A 10 -7.52 8.09 8.56
N ARG A 11 -7.59 9.25 7.89
CA ARG A 11 -8.49 10.33 8.29
C ARG A 11 -9.96 9.92 8.19
N HIS A 12 -10.36 9.26 7.10
CA HIS A 12 -11.74 8.78 6.95
C HIS A 12 -12.06 7.63 7.90
N ARG A 13 -11.09 6.73 8.15
CA ARG A 13 -11.19 5.63 9.13
C ARG A 13 -11.48 6.18 10.51
N ALA A 14 -10.68 7.14 10.98
CA ALA A 14 -10.87 7.77 12.29
C ALA A 14 -12.21 8.52 12.41
N ALA A 15 -12.62 9.23 11.36
CA ALA A 15 -13.92 9.90 11.33
C ALA A 15 -15.09 8.90 11.41
N LEU A 16 -14.97 7.76 10.72
CA LEU A 16 -15.97 6.70 10.74
C LEU A 16 -16.03 5.99 12.11
N GLU A 17 -14.89 5.69 12.72
CA GLU A 17 -14.83 5.13 14.08
C GLU A 17 -15.53 6.05 15.09
N GLN A 18 -15.24 7.35 15.03
CA GLN A 18 -15.90 8.34 15.89
C GLN A 18 -17.41 8.39 15.64
N CYS A 19 -17.85 8.32 14.39
CA CYS A 19 -19.26 8.28 14.03
C CYS A 19 -19.98 7.06 14.65
N ILE A 20 -19.34 5.89 14.61
CA ILE A 20 -19.89 4.66 15.19
C ILE A 20 -19.95 4.77 16.71
N HIS A 21 -18.91 5.29 17.36
CA HIS A 21 -18.93 5.53 18.81
C HIS A 21 -20.08 6.45 19.24
N ASN A 22 -20.41 7.46 18.43
CA ASN A 22 -21.45 8.43 18.74
C ASN A 22 -22.87 7.94 18.39
N SER A 23 -23.01 7.07 17.40
CA SER A 23 -24.32 6.74 16.80
C SER A 23 -24.81 5.33 17.15
N VAL A 24 -23.89 4.40 17.42
CA VAL A 24 -24.20 3.00 17.69
C VAL A 24 -24.15 2.74 19.19
N HIS A 25 -25.35 2.66 19.78
CA HIS A 25 -25.54 2.48 21.21
C HIS A 25 -25.44 1.02 21.63
N ASP A 26 -25.82 0.09 20.76
CA ASP A 26 -25.63 -1.33 20.98
C ASP A 26 -24.13 -1.68 20.97
N ALA A 27 -23.66 -2.22 22.08
CA ALA A 27 -22.24 -2.45 22.29
C ALA A 27 -21.67 -3.57 21.39
N GLU A 28 -22.47 -4.61 21.14
CA GLU A 28 -22.05 -5.73 20.29
C GLU A 28 -21.91 -5.31 18.83
N THR A 29 -22.93 -4.62 18.31
CA THR A 29 -22.92 -4.07 16.95
C THR A 29 -21.79 -3.07 16.78
N ARG A 30 -21.60 -2.14 17.74
CA ARG A 30 -20.49 -1.18 17.70
C ARG A 30 -19.14 -1.88 17.63
N ASN A 31 -18.89 -2.84 18.51
CA ASN A 31 -17.62 -3.55 18.55
C ASN A 31 -17.37 -4.36 17.27
N THR A 32 -18.41 -4.98 16.72
CA THR A 32 -18.34 -5.71 15.45
C THR A 32 -17.98 -4.78 14.29
N MET A 33 -18.63 -3.62 14.21
CA MET A 33 -18.33 -2.63 13.17
C MET A 33 -16.90 -2.07 13.28
N LEU A 34 -16.44 -1.76 14.51
CA LEU A 34 -15.07 -1.31 14.75
C LEU A 34 -14.04 -2.39 14.40
N ALA A 35 -14.33 -3.66 14.69
CA ALA A 35 -13.47 -4.78 14.33
C ALA A 35 -13.31 -4.92 12.82
N HIS A 36 -14.41 -4.81 12.05
CA HIS A 36 -14.35 -4.83 10.59
C HIS A 36 -13.56 -3.66 10.01
N ILE A 37 -13.72 -2.46 10.54
CA ILE A 37 -12.94 -1.28 10.12
C ILE A 37 -11.45 -1.48 10.39
N GLY A 38 -11.10 -2.03 11.56
CA GLY A 38 -9.72 -2.39 11.88
C GLY A 38 -9.13 -3.40 10.90
N GLN A 39 -9.88 -4.45 10.55
CA GLN A 39 -9.48 -5.45 9.56
C GLN A 39 -9.29 -4.85 8.16
N MET A 40 -10.19 -3.96 7.73
CA MET A 40 -10.07 -3.24 6.46
C MET A 40 -8.81 -2.37 6.41
N GLY A 41 -8.49 -1.67 7.51
CA GLY A 41 -7.26 -0.89 7.61
C GLY A 41 -6.00 -1.76 7.50
N ALA A 42 -5.97 -2.89 8.22
CA ALA A 42 -4.87 -3.84 8.13
C ALA A 42 -4.68 -4.40 6.70
N ALA A 43 -5.78 -4.72 6.01
CA ALA A 43 -5.75 -5.17 4.62
C ALA A 43 -5.19 -4.10 3.68
N MET A 44 -5.63 -2.84 3.82
CA MET A 44 -5.12 -1.74 3.01
C MET A 44 -3.61 -1.50 3.20
N HIS A 45 -3.12 -1.55 4.45
CA HIS A 45 -1.68 -1.45 4.74
C HIS A 45 -0.88 -2.64 4.18
N ALA A 46 -1.47 -3.84 4.13
CA ALA A 46 -0.84 -4.99 3.50
C ALA A 46 -0.79 -4.84 1.96
N GLU A 47 -1.87 -4.33 1.35
CA GLU A 47 -1.94 -4.04 -0.08
C GLU A 47 -0.93 -2.96 -0.47
N GLU A 48 -0.82 -1.87 0.30
CA GLU A 48 0.15 -0.81 0.04
C GLU A 48 1.58 -1.36 0.08
N ARG A 49 1.93 -2.13 1.12
CA ARG A 49 3.26 -2.76 1.23
C ARG A 49 3.55 -3.69 0.05
N THR A 50 2.55 -4.45 -0.39
CA THR A 50 2.66 -5.33 -1.56
C THR A 50 2.89 -4.52 -2.84
N ALA A 51 2.10 -3.48 -3.06
CA ALA A 51 2.24 -2.58 -4.20
C ALA A 51 3.57 -1.81 -4.17
N ASP A 52 4.10 -1.47 -3.00
CA ASP A 52 5.40 -0.81 -2.87
C ASP A 52 6.56 -1.76 -3.16
N SER A 53 6.47 -2.99 -2.66
CA SER A 53 7.43 -4.05 -2.99
C SER A 53 7.46 -4.32 -4.50
N ALA A 54 6.30 -4.44 -5.15
CA ALA A 54 6.20 -4.66 -6.59
C ALA A 54 6.80 -3.52 -7.42
N LEU A 55 6.59 -2.26 -7.01
CA LEU A 55 7.22 -1.12 -7.71
C LEU A 55 8.75 -1.10 -7.51
N ARG A 56 9.25 -1.46 -6.33
CA ARG A 56 10.70 -1.57 -6.08
C ARG A 56 11.34 -2.68 -6.91
N THR A 57 10.74 -3.86 -6.97
CA THR A 57 11.27 -4.97 -7.78
C THR A 57 11.23 -4.65 -9.27
N HIS A 58 10.16 -4.02 -9.76
CA HIS A 58 10.09 -3.57 -11.15
C HIS A 58 11.18 -2.54 -11.46
N HIS A 59 11.36 -1.53 -10.60
CA HIS A 59 12.41 -0.52 -10.78
C HIS A 59 13.83 -1.13 -10.78
N VAL A 60 14.09 -2.10 -9.91
CA VAL A 60 15.38 -2.82 -9.87
C VAL A 60 15.58 -3.65 -11.14
N THR A 61 14.54 -4.33 -11.62
CA THR A 61 14.58 -5.18 -12.82
C THR A 61 14.83 -4.37 -14.09
N THR A 62 14.13 -3.23 -14.27
CA THR A 62 14.34 -2.36 -15.43
C THR A 62 15.74 -1.75 -15.43
N ARG A 63 16.27 -1.37 -14.27
CA ARG A 63 17.59 -0.76 -14.15
C ARG A 63 18.74 -1.76 -14.39
N HIS A 64 18.60 -3.00 -13.92
CA HIS A 64 19.59 -4.05 -14.19
C HIS A 64 19.51 -4.57 -15.62
N GLY A 65 18.30 -4.73 -16.18
CA GLY A 65 18.13 -5.14 -17.57
C GLY A 65 18.75 -4.15 -18.56
N GLY A 66 18.57 -2.84 -18.35
CA GLY A 66 19.21 -1.81 -19.17
C GLY A 66 20.73 -1.77 -19.05
N LEU A 67 21.27 -1.96 -17.84
CA LEU A 67 22.72 -1.96 -17.63
C LEU A 67 23.39 -3.20 -18.22
N MET A 68 22.77 -4.38 -18.09
CA MET A 68 23.26 -5.62 -18.70
C MET A 68 23.23 -5.56 -20.23
N ASN A 69 22.16 -5.01 -20.80
CA ASN A 69 22.07 -4.84 -22.25
C ASN A 69 23.11 -3.82 -22.76
N TRP A 70 23.39 -2.77 -21.99
CA TRP A 70 24.47 -1.84 -22.31
C TRP A 70 25.86 -2.49 -22.21
N ILE A 71 26.15 -3.23 -21.14
CA ILE A 71 27.42 -3.96 -20.98
C ILE A 71 27.64 -4.96 -22.13
N LEU A 72 26.61 -5.73 -22.49
CA LEU A 72 26.66 -6.66 -23.63
C LEU A 72 26.92 -5.90 -24.94
N SER A 73 26.22 -4.80 -25.19
CA SER A 73 26.42 -3.98 -26.40
C SER A 73 27.81 -3.33 -26.50
N VAL A 74 28.47 -3.05 -25.37
CA VAL A 74 29.84 -2.53 -25.34
C VAL A 74 30.86 -3.65 -25.61
N GLN A 75 30.63 -4.84 -25.08
CA GLN A 75 31.52 -5.99 -25.28
C GLN A 75 31.47 -6.49 -26.74
N GLU A 76 30.29 -6.51 -27.38
CA GLU A 76 30.12 -6.86 -28.79
C GLU A 76 30.76 -5.86 -29.77
N ARG A 77 30.98 -4.61 -29.34
CA ARG A 77 31.67 -3.57 -30.16
C ARG A 77 33.18 -3.53 -29.95
N ALA A 78 33.69 -4.25 -28.96
CA ALA A 78 35.11 -4.31 -28.63
C ALA A 78 35.80 -5.60 -29.15
N ALA A 79 35.03 -6.52 -29.75
CA ALA A 79 35.50 -7.70 -30.47
C ALA A 79 35.51 -7.45 -31.99
#